data_AF-A0A8T9BKK6-F1
#
_entry.id   AF-A0A8T9BKK6-F1
#
_cell.length_a   1.000
_cell.length_b   1.000
_cell.length_c   1.000
_cell.angle_alpha   90.00
_cell.angle_beta   90.00
_cell.angle_gamma   90.00
#
_symmetry.space_group_name_H-M   'P 1'
#
loop_
_entity.id
_entity.type
_entity.pdbx_description
1 polymer ?
#
loop_
_entity_poly.entity_id
_entity_poly.type
_entity_poly.pdbx_seq_one_letter_code
_entity_poly.pdbx_strand_id
1 'polypeptide(L)'
;MTTFPVLTDISAFLNRPKIEIVGFCAVAYALYYATTAIYLVFFHPLYKFPGPKTWAASRIPWARHVVKGDLWDVLSRLHEQYGPVVRIGPDEITTISPTAWKDIYVSNPVLPKDPYSQTPPLNGAHSLFTAAGDTHKRIRNTLVNGFSDKALREQSPIIENYAGQLVSRLQREAAKSTDGAVDIQKFYGYATFDMVTDLSLGDSFHGLEGDNEHSWILGFFFHAKFGTIRNCLSRFSPLDILLGLVLLGVTRKNRVRNWATVTEKIDRRLSRGDTSGVRSDFLTPVIGKLDEGGVKGITRKELTTNGLAFVIADCQLTTVALSASTYLLLRDPEKLKQLVEELRGAFQSDDQITVQSTQGLVYLEAVINESLRIHHPTPISLPRLLPPAGRVMTG
;
A
#
# COMPACT_ATOMS: atom_id res chain seq x y z
N MET A 1 62.25 3.91 10.37
CA MET A 1 60.93 3.86 11.03
C MET A 1 60.44 5.28 11.23
N THR A 2 59.73 5.83 10.24
CA THR A 2 59.14 7.17 10.27
C THR A 2 57.68 7.02 10.70
N THR A 3 57.39 7.43 11.93
CA THR A 3 56.03 7.50 12.48
C THR A 3 55.25 8.63 11.80
N PHE A 4 54.08 8.29 11.26
CA PHE A 4 53.20 9.26 10.59
C PHE A 4 52.67 10.30 11.61
N PRO A 5 52.78 11.61 11.33
CA PRO A 5 52.37 12.70 12.24
C PRO A 5 50.85 12.82 12.45
N VAL A 6 50.04 12.01 11.78
CA VAL A 6 48.57 12.03 11.87
C VAL A 6 48.06 11.41 13.18
N LEU A 7 48.81 10.48 13.79
CA LEU A 7 48.38 9.78 15.01
C LEU A 7 48.55 10.62 16.30
N THR A 8 49.44 11.61 16.29
CA THR A 8 49.66 12.53 17.43
C THR A 8 48.54 13.54 17.64
N ASP A 9 47.70 13.78 16.63
CA ASP A 9 46.65 14.82 16.66
C ASP A 9 45.31 14.29 17.23
N ILE A 10 45.05 12.99 17.08
CA ILE A 10 43.80 12.36 17.56
C ILE A 10 43.75 12.32 19.09
N SER A 11 44.88 12.02 19.74
CA SER A 11 44.96 11.98 21.21
C SER A 11 44.77 13.38 21.83
N ALA A 12 45.30 14.42 21.19
CA ALA A 12 45.10 15.81 21.59
C ALA A 12 43.65 16.26 21.41
N PHE A 13 42.99 15.84 20.33
CA PHE A 13 41.57 16.11 20.10
C PHE A 13 40.65 15.43 21.13
N LEU A 14 40.93 14.17 21.48
CA LEU A 14 40.15 13.42 22.49
C LEU A 14 40.33 13.95 23.92
N ASN A 15 41.41 14.67 24.20
CA ASN A 15 41.69 15.29 25.50
C ASN A 15 41.04 16.68 25.67
N ARG A 16 40.35 17.21 24.66
CA ARG A 16 39.64 18.49 24.76
C ARG A 16 38.39 18.39 25.65
N PRO A 17 37.93 19.51 26.25
CA PRO A 17 36.66 19.55 26.95
C PRO A 17 35.54 19.00 26.06
N LYS A 18 34.65 18.17 26.62
CA LYS A 18 33.54 17.54 25.87
C LYS A 18 32.72 18.55 25.06
N ILE A 19 32.59 19.79 25.54
CA ILE A 19 31.88 20.87 24.85
C ILE A 19 32.56 21.33 23.56
N GLU A 20 33.90 21.31 23.49
CA GLU A 20 34.66 21.65 22.28
C GLU A 20 34.55 20.54 21.23
N ILE A 21 34.60 19.28 21.68
CA ILE A 21 34.42 18.12 20.80
C ILE A 21 33.01 18.14 20.20
N VAL A 22 31.99 18.39 21.02
CA VAL A 22 30.60 18.54 20.55
C VAL A 22 30.47 19.71 19.57
N GLY A 23 31.08 20.85 19.87
CA GLY A 23 31.10 22.02 18.99
C GLY A 23 31.74 21.72 17.64
N PHE A 24 32.91 21.07 17.63
CA PHE A 24 33.60 20.66 16.40
C PHE A 24 32.74 19.68 15.58
N CYS A 25 32.17 18.65 16.21
CA CYS A 25 31.28 17.70 15.56
C CYS A 25 30.05 18.40 14.95
N ALA A 26 29.44 19.35 15.67
CA ALA A 26 28.29 20.11 15.17
C ALA A 26 28.64 20.97 13.95
N VAL A 27 29.80 21.65 13.97
CA VAL A 27 30.28 22.44 12.83
C VAL A 27 30.62 21.55 11.64
N ALA A 28 31.34 20.45 11.85
CA ALA A 28 31.67 19.50 10.80
C ALA A 28 30.40 18.90 10.17
N TYR A 29 29.41 18.57 10.99
CA TYR A 29 28.10 18.09 10.54
C TYR A 29 27.37 19.17 9.72
N ALA A 30 27.30 20.41 10.20
CA ALA A 30 26.67 21.51 9.47
C ALA A 30 27.35 21.75 8.10
N LEU A 31 28.69 21.75 8.06
CA LEU A 31 29.46 21.88 6.83
C LEU A 31 29.18 20.72 5.86
N TYR A 32 29.17 19.48 6.35
CA TYR A 32 28.84 18.31 5.55
C TYR A 32 27.45 18.43 4.88
N TYR A 33 26.42 18.83 5.63
CA TYR A 33 25.09 19.02 5.05
C TYR A 33 25.02 20.20 4.09
N ALA A 34 25.71 21.30 4.39
CA ALA A 34 25.74 22.47 3.51
C ALA A 34 26.42 22.15 2.17
N THR A 35 27.60 21.51 2.19
CA THR A 35 28.31 21.10 0.97
C THR A 35 27.54 20.05 0.18
N THR A 36 26.91 19.09 0.88
CA THR A 36 26.03 18.09 0.26
C THR A 36 24.83 18.74 -0.42
N ALA A 37 24.17 19.71 0.22
CA ALA A 37 23.04 20.42 -0.37
C ALA A 37 23.45 21.20 -1.63
N ILE A 38 24.60 21.87 -1.61
CA ILE A 38 25.17 22.56 -2.78
C ILE A 38 25.43 21.55 -3.92
N TYR A 39 26.08 20.43 -3.61
CA TYR A 39 26.31 19.36 -4.57
C TYR A 39 25.00 18.85 -5.19
N LEU A 40 24.03 18.52 -4.35
CA LEU A 40 22.74 17.97 -4.76
C LEU A 40 21.96 18.92 -5.67
N VAL A 41 22.00 20.22 -5.41
CA VAL A 41 21.27 21.22 -6.18
C VAL A 41 21.95 21.52 -7.52
N PHE A 42 23.28 21.65 -7.55
CA PHE A 42 23.99 22.22 -8.70
C PHE A 42 24.82 21.22 -9.51
N PHE A 43 25.26 20.11 -8.91
CA PHE A 43 26.24 19.21 -9.51
C PHE A 43 25.76 17.76 -9.63
N HIS A 44 24.72 17.37 -8.90
CA HIS A 44 24.13 16.03 -8.98
C HIS A 44 23.55 15.76 -10.38
N PRO A 45 23.66 14.54 -10.96
CA PRO A 45 23.19 14.25 -12.32
C PRO A 45 21.74 14.64 -12.64
N LEU A 46 20.89 14.74 -11.61
CA LEU A 46 19.50 15.20 -11.74
C LEU A 46 19.32 16.73 -11.73
N TYR A 47 20.38 17.54 -11.65
CA TYR A 47 20.30 19.02 -11.61
C TYR A 47 19.61 19.60 -12.85
N LYS A 48 19.69 18.89 -13.99
CA LYS A 48 19.05 19.26 -15.26
C LYS A 48 17.53 19.15 -15.26
N PHE A 49 16.95 18.41 -14.31
CA PHE A 49 15.50 18.26 -14.21
C PHE A 49 14.91 19.38 -13.34
N PRO A 50 13.80 19.99 -13.77
CA PRO A 50 13.20 21.11 -13.06
C PRO A 50 12.55 20.63 -11.74
N GLY A 51 12.46 21.51 -10.76
CA GLY A 51 11.81 21.23 -9.47
C GLY A 51 12.29 22.16 -8.36
N PRO A 52 11.66 22.13 -7.17
CA PRO A 52 12.04 22.99 -6.06
C PRO A 52 13.45 22.66 -5.55
N LYS A 53 14.33 23.67 -5.46
CA LYS A 53 15.71 23.50 -4.96
C LYS A 53 15.75 22.92 -3.54
N THR A 54 14.76 23.22 -2.69
CA THR A 54 14.66 22.66 -1.33
C THR A 54 14.41 21.16 -1.32
N TRP A 55 13.67 20.63 -2.30
CA TRP A 55 13.43 19.20 -2.47
C TRP A 55 14.64 18.50 -3.10
N ALA A 56 15.33 19.18 -4.04
CA ALA A 56 16.60 18.71 -4.58
C ALA A 56 17.68 18.60 -3.48
N ALA A 57 17.72 19.55 -2.53
CA ALA A 57 18.68 19.55 -1.44
C ALA A 57 18.38 18.52 -0.33
N SER A 58 17.10 18.19 -0.09
CA SER A 58 16.71 17.34 1.04
C SER A 58 15.34 16.70 0.83
N ARG A 59 15.13 15.51 1.41
CA ARG A 59 13.82 14.83 1.46
C ARG A 59 12.89 15.35 2.56
N ILE A 60 13.30 16.34 3.37
CA ILE A 60 12.47 16.89 4.46
C ILE A 60 11.14 17.47 3.96
N PRO A 61 11.10 18.28 2.89
CA PRO A 61 9.83 18.79 2.35
C PRO A 61 8.89 17.67 1.91
N TRP A 62 9.41 16.66 1.20
CA TRP A 62 8.66 15.47 0.81
C TRP A 62 8.09 14.75 2.03
N ALA A 63 8.91 14.47 3.04
CA ALA A 63 8.50 13.78 4.27
C ALA A 63 7.39 14.55 5.02
N ARG A 64 7.48 15.88 5.07
CA ARG A 64 6.43 16.73 5.65
C ARG A 64 5.09 16.53 4.95
N HIS A 65 5.08 16.51 3.63
CA HIS A 65 3.84 16.33 2.84
C HIS A 65 3.30 14.90 2.89
N VAL A 66 4.18 13.90 2.99
CA VAL A 66 3.76 12.51 3.26
C VAL A 66 3.07 12.39 4.61
N VAL A 67 3.65 12.96 5.67
CA VAL A 67 3.08 12.90 7.03
C VAL A 67 1.79 13.72 7.13
N LYS A 68 1.71 14.86 6.42
CA LYS A 68 0.50 15.68 6.35
C LYS A 68 -0.62 15.04 5.51
N GLY A 69 -0.27 14.15 4.57
CA GLY A 69 -1.22 13.46 3.69
C GLY A 69 -1.64 14.26 2.45
N ASP A 70 -0.89 15.31 2.09
CA ASP A 70 -1.19 16.22 0.97
C ASP A 70 -0.17 16.11 -0.18
N LEU A 71 0.66 15.06 -0.19
CA LEU A 71 1.70 14.89 -1.23
C LEU A 71 1.14 14.86 -2.65
N TRP A 72 0.02 14.17 -2.89
CA TRP A 72 -0.59 14.05 -4.22
C TRP A 72 -0.94 15.42 -4.82
N ASP A 73 -1.50 16.30 -3.99
CA ASP A 73 -1.93 17.64 -4.35
C ASP A 73 -0.73 18.56 -4.61
N VAL A 74 0.31 18.44 -3.79
CA VAL A 74 1.59 19.14 -4.01
C VAL A 74 2.25 18.68 -5.31
N LEU A 75 2.27 17.37 -5.58
CA LEU A 75 2.83 16.84 -6.82
C LEU A 75 2.06 17.34 -8.05
N SER A 76 0.73 17.46 -7.99
CA SER A 76 -0.08 18.06 -9.06
C SER A 76 0.39 19.48 -9.37
N ARG A 77 0.46 20.34 -8.34
CA ARG A 77 0.95 21.72 -8.50
C ARG A 77 2.38 21.81 -9.01
N LEU A 78 3.25 20.91 -8.57
CA LEU A 78 4.63 20.88 -9.05
C LEU A 78 4.69 20.52 -10.54
N HIS A 79 3.86 19.57 -10.99
CA HIS A 79 3.78 19.23 -12.41
C HIS A 79 3.12 20.33 -13.26
N GLU A 80 2.13 21.05 -12.72
CA GLU A 80 1.56 22.25 -13.36
C GLU A 80 2.63 23.36 -13.52
N GLN A 81 3.50 23.53 -12.52
CA GLN A 81 4.51 24.59 -12.51
C GLN A 81 5.76 24.26 -13.33
N TYR A 82 6.31 23.04 -13.17
CA TYR A 82 7.61 22.65 -13.70
C TYR A 82 7.51 21.76 -14.95
N GLY A 83 6.31 21.28 -15.27
CA GLY A 83 6.03 20.48 -16.46
C GLY A 83 6.02 18.96 -16.22
N PRO A 84 6.16 18.16 -17.28
CA PRO A 84 5.83 16.74 -17.26
C PRO A 84 6.80 15.87 -16.44
N VAL A 85 8.04 16.33 -16.23
CA VAL A 85 9.07 15.62 -15.44
C VAL A 85 9.60 16.56 -14.37
N VAL A 86 9.51 16.16 -13.11
CA VAL A 86 9.88 17.00 -11.97
C VAL A 86 10.78 16.25 -11.01
N ARG A 87 11.85 16.91 -10.55
CA ARG A 87 12.70 16.42 -9.46
C ARG A 87 12.03 16.68 -8.11
N ILE A 88 11.72 15.61 -7.39
CA ILE A 88 11.00 15.63 -6.10
C ILE A 88 11.86 15.11 -4.94
N GLY A 89 13.17 15.06 -5.12
CA GLY A 89 14.11 14.65 -4.10
C GLY A 89 15.56 14.79 -4.55
N PRO A 90 16.52 14.51 -3.65
CA PRO A 90 17.93 14.39 -4.02
C PRO A 90 18.18 13.45 -5.19
N ASP A 91 17.47 12.33 -5.21
CA ASP A 91 17.70 11.17 -6.07
C ASP A 91 16.41 10.66 -6.75
N GLU A 92 15.35 11.48 -6.77
CA GLU A 92 14.02 11.05 -7.23
C GLU A 92 13.38 12.05 -8.20
N ILE A 93 12.79 11.51 -9.27
CA ILE A 93 12.00 12.23 -10.26
C ILE A 93 10.61 11.60 -10.37
N THR A 94 9.60 12.42 -10.65
CA THR A 94 8.26 11.98 -11.03
C THR A 94 7.95 12.42 -12.45
N THR A 95 7.07 11.68 -13.12
CA THR A 95 6.58 11.99 -14.45
C THR A 95 5.08 11.76 -14.54
N ILE A 96 4.39 12.63 -15.28
CA ILE A 96 2.98 12.50 -15.65
C ILE A 96 2.80 12.02 -17.10
N SER A 97 3.88 11.59 -17.76
CA SER A 97 3.81 11.06 -19.12
C SER A 97 2.97 9.77 -19.16
N PRO A 98 1.95 9.68 -20.04
CA PRO A 98 1.13 8.46 -20.19
C PRO A 98 1.95 7.23 -20.60
N THR A 99 3.07 7.43 -21.32
CA THR A 99 3.90 6.33 -21.82
C THR A 99 4.85 5.77 -20.75
N ALA A 100 5.14 6.55 -19.70
CA ALA A 100 6.08 6.16 -18.64
C ALA A 100 5.62 4.93 -17.84
N TRP A 101 4.31 4.64 -17.81
CA TRP A 101 3.78 3.46 -17.13
C TRP A 101 4.44 2.16 -17.61
N LYS A 102 4.58 2.00 -18.94
CA LYS A 102 5.20 0.82 -19.54
C LYS A 102 6.68 0.74 -19.19
N ASP A 103 7.38 1.87 -19.25
CA ASP A 103 8.83 1.96 -19.03
C ASP A 103 9.22 1.75 -17.55
N ILE A 104 8.33 2.11 -16.62
CA ILE A 104 8.56 2.02 -15.17
C ILE A 104 8.07 0.69 -14.59
N TYR A 105 6.85 0.25 -14.94
CA TYR A 105 6.17 -0.84 -14.24
C TYR A 105 6.08 -2.15 -15.04
N VAL A 106 6.14 -2.09 -16.36
CA VAL A 106 5.95 -3.25 -17.26
C VAL A 106 7.25 -3.64 -17.99
N SER A 107 8.32 -2.88 -17.77
CA SER A 107 9.61 -3.07 -18.44
C SER A 107 10.23 -4.44 -18.16
N ASN A 108 11.04 -4.93 -19.10
CA ASN A 108 11.90 -6.10 -18.92
C ASN A 108 13.38 -5.70 -19.11
N PRO A 109 14.26 -5.88 -18.11
CA PRO A 109 13.98 -6.38 -16.76
C PRO A 109 13.15 -5.39 -15.94
N VAL A 110 12.33 -5.94 -15.03
CA VAL A 110 11.48 -5.18 -14.10
C VAL A 110 12.36 -4.36 -13.18
N LEU A 111 12.04 -3.07 -13.05
CA LEU A 111 12.77 -2.20 -12.13
C LEU A 111 12.52 -2.62 -10.67
N PRO A 112 13.56 -2.66 -9.82
CA PRO A 112 13.39 -2.96 -8.40
C PRO A 112 12.51 -1.91 -7.70
N LYS A 113 11.77 -2.36 -6.68
CA LYS A 113 11.02 -1.46 -5.78
C LYS A 113 12.00 -0.73 -4.87
N ASP A 114 11.66 0.48 -4.46
CA ASP A 114 12.42 1.20 -3.44
C ASP A 114 12.33 0.48 -2.07
N PRO A 115 13.44 -0.01 -1.49
CA PRO A 115 13.43 -0.71 -0.21
C PRO A 115 12.98 0.18 0.96
N TYR A 116 13.16 1.51 0.87
CA TYR A 116 12.78 2.45 1.94
C TYR A 116 11.27 2.69 2.02
N SER A 117 10.53 2.29 0.98
CA SER A 117 9.06 2.40 0.95
C SER A 117 8.36 1.32 1.78
N GLN A 118 9.10 0.38 2.39
CA GLN A 118 8.54 -0.85 2.92
C GLN A 118 8.80 -1.04 4.42
N THR A 119 7.85 -1.70 5.08
CA THR A 119 8.02 -2.20 6.45
C THR A 119 8.35 -3.68 6.42
N PRO A 120 9.52 -4.10 6.96
CA PRO A 120 9.87 -5.50 7.03
C PRO A 120 8.79 -6.31 7.77
N PRO A 121 8.41 -7.50 7.28
CA PRO A 121 7.51 -8.41 7.99
C PRO A 121 8.05 -8.82 9.36
N LEU A 122 7.16 -9.06 10.33
CA LEU A 122 7.59 -9.41 11.70
C LEU A 122 8.25 -10.80 11.76
N ASN A 123 7.77 -11.73 10.93
CA ASN A 123 8.23 -13.11 10.87
C ASN A 123 9.46 -13.32 9.97
N GLY A 124 9.98 -12.26 9.35
CA GLY A 124 11.12 -12.30 8.42
C GLY A 124 10.83 -12.86 7.03
N ALA A 125 9.60 -13.31 6.73
CA ALA A 125 9.27 -13.89 5.43
C ALA A 125 8.68 -12.85 4.47
N HIS A 126 9.11 -12.89 3.21
CA HIS A 126 8.70 -11.90 2.21
C HIS A 126 7.22 -12.03 1.80
N SER A 127 6.56 -10.90 1.61
CA SER A 127 5.33 -10.79 0.81
C SER A 127 5.62 -10.40 -0.63
N LEU A 128 4.59 -10.42 -1.49
CA LEU A 128 4.64 -9.81 -2.82
C LEU A 128 5.05 -8.33 -2.79
N PHE A 129 4.83 -7.60 -1.70
CA PHE A 129 5.33 -6.23 -1.58
C PHE A 129 6.85 -6.21 -1.42
N THR A 130 7.40 -7.07 -0.56
CA THR A 130 8.82 -7.04 -0.17
C THR A 130 9.76 -7.95 -0.94
N ALA A 131 9.23 -8.95 -1.64
CA ALA A 131 10.03 -9.85 -2.44
C ALA A 131 10.54 -9.14 -3.71
N ALA A 132 11.73 -9.54 -4.17
CA ALA A 132 12.31 -9.14 -5.45
C ALA A 132 12.81 -10.38 -6.22
N GLY A 133 13.12 -10.20 -7.50
CA GLY A 133 13.73 -11.23 -8.34
C GLY A 133 12.98 -12.57 -8.35
N ASP A 134 13.72 -13.67 -8.22
CA ASP A 134 13.18 -15.03 -8.28
C ASP A 134 12.25 -15.36 -7.12
N THR A 135 12.50 -14.83 -5.91
CA THR A 135 11.59 -14.99 -4.77
C THR A 135 10.22 -14.39 -5.08
N HIS A 136 10.18 -13.18 -5.66
CA HIS A 136 8.93 -12.56 -6.07
C HIS A 136 8.22 -13.37 -7.15
N LYS A 137 8.97 -13.83 -8.15
CA LYS A 137 8.43 -14.65 -9.24
C LYS A 137 7.83 -15.96 -8.72
N ARG A 138 8.51 -16.66 -7.80
CA ARG A 138 8.02 -17.88 -7.16
C ARG A 138 6.72 -17.63 -6.41
N ILE A 139 6.70 -16.69 -5.46
CA ILE A 139 5.51 -16.36 -4.66
C ILE A 139 4.34 -15.96 -5.59
N ARG A 140 4.59 -15.09 -6.58
CA ARG A 140 3.57 -14.66 -7.55
C ARG A 140 2.98 -15.82 -8.33
N ASN A 141 3.82 -16.72 -8.85
CA ASN A 141 3.36 -17.87 -9.62
C ASN A 141 2.49 -18.83 -8.79
N THR A 142 2.73 -18.94 -7.48
CA THR A 142 1.88 -19.73 -6.59
C THR A 142 0.52 -19.07 -6.37
N LEU A 143 0.49 -17.75 -6.15
CA LEU A 143 -0.72 -17.01 -5.76
C LEU A 143 -1.60 -16.59 -6.96
N VAL A 144 -1.03 -16.35 -8.14
CA VAL A 144 -1.75 -15.80 -9.31
C VAL A 144 -2.92 -16.68 -9.77
N ASN A 145 -2.87 -17.98 -9.51
CA ASN A 145 -3.96 -18.90 -9.87
C ASN A 145 -5.27 -18.58 -9.13
N GLY A 146 -5.20 -17.98 -7.94
CA GLY A 146 -6.36 -17.49 -7.20
C GLY A 146 -7.06 -16.29 -7.84
N PHE A 147 -6.44 -15.69 -8.86
CA PHE A 147 -6.94 -14.54 -9.61
C PHE A 147 -7.20 -14.88 -11.08
N SER A 148 -7.29 -16.17 -11.42
CA SER A 148 -7.71 -16.60 -12.76
C SER A 148 -9.21 -16.44 -12.95
N ASP A 149 -9.68 -16.28 -14.20
CA ASP A 149 -11.13 -16.17 -14.50
C ASP A 149 -11.95 -17.31 -13.90
N LYS A 150 -11.39 -18.53 -13.88
CA LYS A 150 -12.01 -19.68 -13.24
C LYS A 150 -12.14 -19.47 -11.73
N ALA A 151 -11.05 -19.11 -11.06
CA ALA A 151 -11.05 -18.89 -9.61
C ALA A 151 -11.99 -17.75 -9.21
N LEU A 152 -12.01 -16.64 -9.97
CA LEU A 152 -12.91 -15.51 -9.72
C LEU A 152 -14.38 -15.91 -9.82
N ARG A 153 -14.75 -16.72 -10.83
CA ARG A 153 -16.11 -17.28 -10.93
C ARG A 153 -16.45 -18.17 -9.75
N GLU A 154 -15.54 -19.06 -9.34
CA GLU A 154 -15.77 -19.94 -8.19
C GLU A 154 -15.83 -19.18 -6.85
N GLN A 155 -15.20 -18.00 -6.76
CA GLN A 155 -15.23 -17.12 -5.58
C GLN A 155 -16.46 -16.21 -5.53
N SER A 156 -17.16 -16.01 -6.65
CA SER A 156 -18.32 -15.10 -6.73
C SER A 156 -19.40 -15.31 -5.66
N PRO A 157 -19.73 -16.55 -5.22
CA PRO A 157 -20.74 -16.73 -4.18
C PRO A 157 -20.37 -16.08 -2.84
N ILE A 158 -19.06 -15.97 -2.52
CA ILE A 158 -18.58 -15.28 -1.32
C ILE A 158 -18.86 -13.78 -1.44
N ILE A 159 -18.54 -13.19 -2.60
CA ILE A 159 -18.75 -11.76 -2.88
C ILE A 159 -20.25 -11.42 -2.83
N GLU A 160 -21.08 -12.23 -3.48
CA GLU A 160 -22.53 -12.07 -3.54
C GLU A 160 -23.17 -12.17 -2.14
N ASN A 161 -22.72 -13.13 -1.32
CA ASN A 161 -23.16 -13.24 0.06
C ASN A 161 -22.87 -11.95 0.87
N TYR A 162 -21.66 -11.40 0.78
CA TYR A 162 -21.34 -10.16 1.51
C TYR A 162 -22.05 -8.92 0.94
N ALA A 163 -22.34 -8.88 -0.37
CA ALA A 163 -23.18 -7.84 -0.96
C ALA A 163 -24.60 -7.89 -0.39
N GLY A 164 -25.21 -9.07 -0.30
CA GLY A 164 -26.52 -9.26 0.33
C GLY A 164 -26.53 -8.90 1.82
N GLN A 165 -25.51 -9.33 2.57
CA GLN A 165 -25.35 -8.98 3.97
C GLN A 165 -25.19 -7.46 4.18
N LEU A 166 -24.47 -6.77 3.30
CA LEU A 166 -24.34 -5.30 3.33
C LEU A 166 -25.70 -4.63 3.17
N VAL A 167 -26.48 -4.99 2.14
CA VAL A 167 -27.82 -4.43 1.91
C VAL A 167 -28.70 -4.67 3.14
N SER A 168 -28.68 -5.90 3.66
CA SER A 168 -29.44 -6.28 4.87
C SER A 168 -29.03 -5.47 6.09
N ARG A 169 -27.72 -5.23 6.29
CA ARG A 169 -27.21 -4.41 7.39
C ARG A 169 -27.62 -2.95 7.24
N LEU A 170 -27.52 -2.38 6.04
CA LEU A 170 -27.93 -0.99 5.77
C LEU A 170 -29.42 -0.79 6.06
N GLN A 171 -30.28 -1.71 5.64
CA GLN A 171 -31.72 -1.66 5.92
C GLN A 171 -32.01 -1.68 7.43
N ARG A 172 -31.33 -2.57 8.19
CA ARG A 172 -31.49 -2.63 9.66
C ARG A 172 -31.08 -1.32 10.34
N GLU A 173 -30.02 -0.68 9.88
CA GLU A 173 -29.52 0.55 10.49
C GLU A 173 -30.35 1.77 10.08
N ALA A 174 -30.80 1.83 8.83
CA ALA A 174 -31.73 2.86 8.38
C ALA A 174 -33.05 2.82 9.18
N ALA A 175 -33.56 1.61 9.48
CA ALA A 175 -34.78 1.45 10.29
C ALA A 175 -34.62 1.89 11.76
N LYS A 176 -33.39 1.92 12.29
CA LYS A 176 -33.10 2.43 13.64
C LYS A 176 -32.87 3.94 13.67
N SER A 177 -32.53 4.53 12.53
CA SER A 177 -32.24 5.96 12.41
C SER A 177 -33.55 6.77 12.38
N THR A 178 -33.56 7.92 13.05
CA THR A 178 -34.75 8.79 13.11
C THR A 178 -35.13 9.40 11.76
N ASP A 179 -34.15 9.59 10.88
CA ASP A 179 -34.30 10.18 9.54
C ASP A 179 -33.89 9.21 8.42
N GLY A 180 -33.58 7.96 8.76
CA GLY A 180 -33.08 6.96 7.83
C GLY A 180 -31.62 7.16 7.39
N ALA A 181 -30.90 8.13 7.95
CA ALA A 181 -29.50 8.37 7.60
C ALA A 181 -28.58 7.27 8.15
N VAL A 182 -27.62 6.84 7.32
CA VAL A 182 -26.61 5.83 7.66
C VAL A 182 -25.24 6.27 7.17
N ASP A 183 -24.20 5.95 7.95
CA ASP A 183 -22.81 6.13 7.53
C ASP A 183 -22.41 5.03 6.54
N ILE A 184 -22.59 5.27 5.24
CA ILE A 184 -22.34 4.26 4.21
C ILE A 184 -20.86 3.87 4.11
N GLN A 185 -19.94 4.80 4.42
CA GLN A 185 -18.51 4.52 4.40
C GLN A 185 -18.14 3.51 5.48
N LYS A 186 -18.72 3.64 6.68
CA LYS A 186 -18.58 2.66 7.77
C LYS A 186 -19.00 1.26 7.31
N PHE A 187 -20.17 1.13 6.69
CA PHE A 187 -20.68 -0.19 6.27
C PHE A 187 -19.99 -0.77 5.03
N TYR A 188 -19.52 0.06 4.09
CA TYR A 188 -18.58 -0.39 3.06
C TYR A 188 -17.27 -0.90 3.67
N GLY A 189 -16.75 -0.21 4.68
CA GLY A 189 -15.62 -0.67 5.48
C GLY A 189 -15.85 -2.08 6.04
N TYR A 190 -17.03 -2.30 6.61
CA TYR A 190 -17.36 -3.61 7.19
C TYR A 190 -17.49 -4.71 6.15
N ALA A 191 -18.24 -4.45 5.09
CA ALA A 191 -18.45 -5.41 4.02
C ALA A 191 -17.15 -5.81 3.33
N THR A 192 -16.31 -4.83 2.98
CA THR A 192 -15.04 -5.09 2.31
C THR A 192 -14.06 -5.80 3.22
N PHE A 193 -14.02 -5.46 4.51
CA PHE A 193 -13.13 -6.14 5.45
C PHE A 193 -13.55 -7.59 5.68
N ASP A 194 -14.83 -7.86 5.92
CA ASP A 194 -15.34 -9.22 6.07
C ASP A 194 -15.13 -10.04 4.80
N MET A 195 -15.49 -9.49 3.63
CA MET A 195 -15.31 -10.15 2.33
C MET A 195 -13.84 -10.48 2.04
N VAL A 196 -12.94 -9.52 2.18
CA VAL A 196 -11.52 -9.73 1.87
C VAL A 196 -10.89 -10.70 2.85
N THR A 197 -11.20 -10.61 4.15
CA THR A 197 -10.66 -11.56 5.14
C THR A 197 -11.19 -12.97 4.92
N ASP A 198 -12.44 -13.10 4.48
CA ASP A 198 -12.99 -14.39 4.08
C ASP A 198 -12.24 -14.96 2.87
N LEU A 199 -12.09 -14.17 1.80
CA LEU A 199 -11.36 -14.57 0.60
C LEU A 199 -9.88 -14.87 0.86
N SER A 200 -9.20 -14.08 1.70
CA SER A 200 -7.75 -14.18 1.86
C SER A 200 -7.31 -15.09 3.01
N LEU A 201 -8.14 -15.23 4.05
CA LEU A 201 -7.81 -15.99 5.28
C LEU A 201 -8.73 -17.18 5.51
N GLY A 202 -9.79 -17.33 4.72
CA GLY A 202 -10.75 -18.42 4.84
C GLY A 202 -11.82 -18.23 5.93
N ASP A 203 -11.91 -17.04 6.52
CA ASP A 203 -12.91 -16.67 7.53
C ASP A 203 -12.96 -15.16 7.78
N SER A 204 -14.16 -14.60 7.93
CA SER A 204 -14.38 -13.16 8.17
C SER A 204 -14.32 -12.75 9.65
N PHE A 205 -14.60 -11.48 9.95
CA PHE A 205 -14.70 -10.98 11.32
C PHE A 205 -16.16 -10.72 11.75
N HIS A 206 -17.13 -11.09 10.92
CA HIS A 206 -18.56 -11.04 11.22
C HIS A 206 -19.08 -9.65 11.64
N GLY A 207 -18.53 -8.57 11.09
CA GLY A 207 -18.97 -7.19 11.38
C GLY A 207 -20.27 -6.80 10.70
N LEU A 208 -20.66 -7.45 9.60
CA LEU A 208 -21.98 -7.26 8.99
C LEU A 208 -23.11 -8.01 9.74
N GLU A 209 -22.78 -9.11 10.41
CA GLU A 209 -23.75 -9.96 11.14
C GLU A 209 -24.02 -9.43 12.55
N GLY A 210 -22.98 -8.97 13.26
CA GLY A 210 -23.08 -8.52 14.65
C GLY A 210 -22.73 -7.05 14.87
N ASP A 211 -22.35 -6.74 16.11
CA ASP A 211 -21.89 -5.41 16.54
C ASP A 211 -20.36 -5.29 16.58
N ASN A 212 -19.65 -6.21 15.91
CA ASN A 212 -18.19 -6.13 15.80
C ASN A 212 -17.80 -4.95 14.89
N GLU A 213 -17.37 -3.85 15.50
CA GLU A 213 -16.90 -2.66 14.79
C GLU A 213 -15.47 -2.77 14.23
N HIS A 214 -15.02 -4.00 13.96
CA HIS A 214 -13.71 -4.32 13.38
C HIS A 214 -12.54 -3.63 14.09
N SER A 215 -12.55 -3.64 15.42
CA SER A 215 -11.50 -3.02 16.25
C SER A 215 -10.07 -3.48 15.90
N TRP A 216 -9.92 -4.71 15.38
CA TRP A 216 -8.64 -5.24 14.91
C TRP A 216 -8.08 -4.44 13.72
N ILE A 217 -8.85 -4.22 12.65
CA ILE A 217 -8.37 -3.51 11.45
C ILE A 217 -8.20 -2.01 11.72
N LEU A 218 -9.09 -1.42 12.53
CA LEU A 218 -8.92 -0.04 12.99
C LEU A 218 -7.60 0.13 13.77
N GLY A 219 -7.30 -0.84 14.65
CA GLY A 219 -6.02 -0.92 15.34
C GLY A 219 -4.85 -1.05 14.36
N PHE A 220 -4.97 -1.86 13.30
CA PHE A 220 -3.96 -1.96 12.25
C PHE A 220 -3.67 -0.59 11.62
N PHE A 221 -4.69 0.10 11.10
CA PHE A 221 -4.49 1.37 10.37
C PHE A 221 -4.02 2.51 11.25
N PHE A 222 -4.41 2.55 12.52
CA PHE A 222 -3.84 3.49 13.48
C PHE A 222 -2.31 3.31 13.60
N HIS A 223 -1.84 2.07 13.74
CA HIS A 223 -0.41 1.78 13.86
C HIS A 223 0.34 1.93 12.52
N ALA A 224 -0.33 1.72 11.38
CA ALA A 224 0.25 1.88 10.05
C ALA A 224 0.77 3.30 9.80
N LYS A 225 0.13 4.34 10.39
CA LYS A 225 0.59 5.74 10.33
C LYS A 225 2.02 5.91 10.87
N PHE A 226 2.38 5.19 11.93
CA PHE A 226 3.75 5.19 12.46
C PHE A 226 4.74 4.50 11.50
N GLY A 227 4.27 3.52 10.72
CA GLY A 227 5.02 2.93 9.62
C GLY A 227 5.37 3.96 8.54
N THR A 228 4.43 4.84 8.17
CA THR A 228 4.67 5.95 7.24
C THR A 228 5.73 6.93 7.76
N ILE A 229 5.64 7.31 9.05
CA ILE A 229 6.65 8.18 9.69
C ILE A 229 8.02 7.50 9.66
N ARG A 230 8.09 6.22 10.01
CA ARG A 230 9.33 5.44 9.97
C ARG A 230 9.92 5.37 8.55
N ASN A 231 9.10 5.15 7.53
CA ASN A 231 9.53 5.13 6.13
C ASN A 231 10.10 6.48 5.66
N CYS A 232 9.60 7.59 6.20
CA CYS A 232 10.19 8.90 5.93
C CYS A 232 11.56 9.03 6.58
N LEU A 233 11.67 8.60 7.85
CA LEU A 233 12.90 8.70 8.63
C LEU A 233 13.99 7.73 8.18
N SER A 234 13.62 6.60 7.60
CA SER A 234 14.58 5.59 7.09
C SER A 234 15.47 6.12 5.96
N ARG A 235 15.12 7.27 5.38
CA ARG A 235 15.90 7.94 4.34
C ARG A 235 16.98 8.90 4.88
N PHE A 236 17.12 9.03 6.20
CA PHE A 236 18.08 9.94 6.84
C PHE A 236 19.07 9.17 7.71
N SER A 237 20.23 8.81 7.16
CA SER A 237 21.28 8.14 7.95
C SER A 237 22.09 9.13 8.80
N PRO A 238 22.46 8.82 10.05
CA PRO A 238 22.19 7.59 10.81
C PRO A 238 20.91 7.64 11.69
N LEU A 239 20.05 8.64 11.50
CA LEU A 239 18.81 8.78 12.29
C LEU A 239 17.84 7.61 12.06
N ASP A 240 17.89 6.99 10.89
CA ASP A 240 17.18 5.78 10.53
C ASP A 240 17.43 4.63 11.51
N ILE A 241 18.67 4.45 11.97
CA ILE A 241 19.06 3.38 12.91
C ILE A 241 18.43 3.65 14.28
N LEU A 242 18.65 4.86 14.83
CA LEU A 242 18.20 5.21 16.17
C LEU A 242 16.67 5.26 16.26
N LEU A 243 16.03 5.98 15.34
CA LEU A 243 14.57 6.15 15.33
C LEU A 243 13.85 4.89 14.84
N GLY A 244 14.49 4.08 14.00
CA GLY A 244 13.98 2.80 13.54
C GLY A 244 13.71 1.84 14.70
N LEU A 245 14.65 1.71 15.64
CA LEU A 245 14.49 0.86 16.83
C LEU A 245 13.32 1.31 17.70
N VAL A 246 13.20 2.62 17.96
CA VAL A 246 12.12 3.20 18.77
C VAL A 246 10.76 2.97 18.12
N LEU A 247 10.61 3.32 16.84
CA LEU A 247 9.33 3.23 16.12
C LEU A 247 8.87 1.79 15.90
N LEU A 248 9.79 0.86 15.68
CA LEU A 248 9.47 -0.57 15.64
C LEU A 248 9.05 -1.09 17.01
N GLY A 249 9.60 -0.56 18.09
CA GLY A 249 9.18 -0.83 19.47
C GLY A 249 7.72 -0.41 19.71
N VAL A 250 7.33 0.80 19.30
CA VAL A 250 5.97 1.34 19.47
C VAL A 250 4.91 0.43 18.82
N THR A 251 5.19 -0.08 17.62
CA THR A 251 4.23 -0.90 16.87
C THR A 251 4.32 -2.41 17.15
N ARG A 252 5.30 -2.86 17.95
CA ARG A 252 5.61 -4.28 18.14
C ARG A 252 4.42 -5.11 18.64
N LYS A 253 3.73 -4.65 19.69
CA LYS A 253 2.58 -5.37 20.26
C LYS A 253 1.47 -5.58 19.23
N ASN A 254 1.14 -4.54 18.46
CA ASN A 254 0.13 -4.64 17.41
C ASN A 254 0.57 -5.59 16.29
N ARG A 255 1.84 -5.52 15.86
CA ARG A 255 2.38 -6.43 14.84
C ARG A 255 2.34 -7.90 15.29
N VAL A 256 2.63 -8.19 16.56
CA VAL A 256 2.51 -9.54 17.14
C VAL A 256 1.06 -10.00 17.13
N ARG A 257 0.12 -9.13 17.53
CA ARG A 257 -1.32 -9.43 17.47
C ARG A 257 -1.79 -9.73 16.05
N ASN A 258 -1.42 -8.89 15.08
CA ASN A 258 -1.78 -9.08 13.67
C ASN A 258 -1.22 -10.40 13.14
N TRP A 259 0.03 -10.70 13.47
CA TRP A 259 0.66 -11.97 13.12
C TRP A 259 -0.11 -13.16 13.69
N ALA A 260 -0.43 -13.15 14.99
CA ALA A 260 -1.17 -14.22 15.65
C ALA A 260 -2.55 -14.44 15.02
N THR A 261 -3.34 -13.38 14.85
CA THR A 261 -4.69 -13.46 14.25
C THR A 261 -4.68 -14.02 12.83
N VAL A 262 -3.76 -13.55 11.99
CA VAL A 262 -3.67 -14.01 10.60
C VAL A 262 -3.17 -15.45 10.53
N THR A 263 -2.20 -15.81 11.39
CA THR A 263 -1.68 -17.18 11.48
C THR A 263 -2.79 -18.15 11.88
N GLU A 264 -3.54 -17.83 12.94
CA GLU A 264 -4.65 -18.66 13.42
C GLU A 264 -5.70 -18.93 12.34
N LYS A 265 -6.15 -17.89 11.61
CA LYS A 265 -7.14 -18.04 10.55
C LYS A 265 -6.61 -18.87 9.38
N ILE A 266 -5.38 -18.60 8.92
CA ILE A 266 -4.75 -19.39 7.85
C ILE A 266 -4.56 -20.84 8.29
N ASP A 267 -4.07 -21.09 9.50
CA ASP A 267 -3.84 -22.44 10.01
C ASP A 267 -5.15 -23.23 10.07
N ARG A 268 -6.24 -22.60 10.53
CA ARG A 268 -7.57 -23.20 10.53
C ARG A 268 -8.09 -23.47 9.12
N ARG A 269 -7.85 -22.55 8.17
CA ARG A 269 -8.23 -22.76 6.76
C ARG A 269 -7.44 -23.90 6.12
N LEU A 270 -6.15 -24.00 6.41
CA LEU A 270 -5.28 -25.09 5.94
C LEU A 270 -5.64 -26.43 6.59
N SER A 271 -6.03 -26.45 7.87
CA SER A 271 -6.40 -27.69 8.57
C SER A 271 -7.70 -28.29 8.06
N ARG A 272 -8.63 -27.46 7.56
CA ARG A 272 -9.84 -27.95 6.87
C ARG A 272 -9.47 -28.66 5.57
N GLY A 273 -8.45 -28.17 4.86
CA GLY A 273 -7.89 -28.80 3.66
C GLY A 273 -8.88 -28.97 2.49
N ASP A 274 -10.07 -28.40 2.61
CA ASP A 274 -11.14 -28.49 1.63
C ASP A 274 -10.77 -27.68 0.39
N THR A 275 -10.61 -28.42 -0.69
CA THR A 275 -10.44 -27.92 -2.07
C THR A 275 -11.60 -28.35 -2.96
N SER A 276 -12.50 -29.19 -2.44
CA SER A 276 -13.74 -29.58 -3.09
C SER A 276 -14.66 -28.37 -3.15
N GLY A 277 -15.33 -28.16 -4.29
CA GLY A 277 -16.07 -26.96 -4.69
C GLY A 277 -17.23 -26.48 -3.80
N VAL A 278 -17.26 -26.85 -2.52
CA VAL A 278 -18.07 -26.26 -1.45
C VAL A 278 -17.70 -24.80 -1.23
N ARG A 279 -16.41 -24.45 -1.38
CA ARG A 279 -15.91 -23.09 -1.19
C ARG A 279 -14.63 -22.84 -2.00
N SER A 280 -14.56 -21.72 -2.70
CA SER A 280 -13.35 -21.27 -3.38
C SER A 280 -12.94 -19.88 -2.87
N ASP A 281 -11.70 -19.76 -2.43
CA ASP A 281 -11.09 -18.54 -1.91
C ASP A 281 -9.64 -18.40 -2.42
N PHE A 282 -8.91 -17.36 -2.01
CA PHE A 282 -7.52 -17.14 -2.47
C PHE A 282 -6.56 -18.23 -2.00
N LEU A 283 -6.91 -18.98 -0.95
CA LEU A 283 -6.09 -20.04 -0.39
C LEU A 283 -6.35 -21.39 -1.07
N THR A 284 -7.55 -21.62 -1.62
CA THR A 284 -7.90 -22.84 -2.36
C THR A 284 -6.83 -23.31 -3.36
N PRO A 285 -6.31 -22.47 -4.29
CA PRO A 285 -5.28 -22.90 -5.26
C PRO A 285 -3.86 -22.98 -4.69
N VAL A 286 -3.68 -22.60 -3.42
CA VAL A 286 -2.42 -22.66 -2.66
C VAL A 286 -2.38 -23.93 -1.79
N ILE A 287 -3.52 -24.48 -1.41
CA ILE A 287 -3.61 -25.77 -0.70
C ILE A 287 -2.93 -26.85 -1.56
N GLY A 288 -1.96 -27.55 -0.98
CA GLY A 288 -1.11 -28.53 -1.69
C GLY A 288 0.12 -27.95 -2.41
N LYS A 289 0.31 -26.63 -2.41
CA LYS A 289 1.52 -25.95 -2.93
C LYS A 289 2.40 -25.36 -1.83
N LEU A 290 2.18 -25.78 -0.58
CA LEU A 290 3.06 -25.42 0.53
C LEU A 290 4.40 -26.13 0.34
N ASP A 291 5.47 -25.35 0.39
CA ASP A 291 6.85 -25.82 0.25
C ASP A 291 7.73 -25.06 1.25
N GLU A 292 7.98 -25.68 2.40
CA GLU A 292 8.82 -25.09 3.45
C GLU A 292 10.30 -24.98 3.03
N GLY A 293 10.72 -25.70 1.99
CA GLY A 293 12.04 -25.54 1.39
C GLY A 293 12.17 -24.27 0.53
N GLY A 294 11.05 -23.63 0.16
CA GLY A 294 11.04 -22.38 -0.58
C GLY A 294 11.59 -22.48 -2.01
N VAL A 295 11.52 -23.66 -2.63
CA VAL A 295 12.11 -23.93 -3.96
C VAL A 295 11.08 -23.79 -5.08
N LYS A 296 9.90 -24.40 -4.93
CA LYS A 296 8.85 -24.43 -5.96
C LYS A 296 7.53 -23.80 -5.51
N GLY A 297 7.23 -23.87 -4.22
CA GLY A 297 5.96 -23.42 -3.64
C GLY A 297 6.09 -22.15 -2.81
N ILE A 298 5.14 -21.96 -1.90
CA ILE A 298 5.15 -20.89 -0.90
C ILE A 298 5.33 -21.51 0.49
N THR A 299 6.18 -20.91 1.33
CA THR A 299 6.29 -21.35 2.72
C THR A 299 5.05 -20.91 3.52
N ARG A 300 4.73 -21.59 4.63
CA ARG A 300 3.65 -21.13 5.52
C ARG A 300 3.88 -19.70 5.99
N LYS A 301 5.11 -19.33 6.33
CA LYS A 301 5.44 -17.97 6.77
C LYS A 301 5.18 -16.93 5.68
N GLU A 302 5.58 -17.21 4.44
CA GLU A 302 5.27 -16.35 3.29
C GLU A 302 3.77 -16.26 3.05
N LEU A 303 3.03 -17.37 3.17
CA LEU A 303 1.58 -17.38 3.03
C LEU A 303 0.91 -16.48 4.07
N THR A 304 1.30 -16.56 5.33
CA THR A 304 0.79 -15.69 6.39
C THR A 304 1.14 -14.22 6.15
N THR A 305 2.36 -13.92 5.71
CA THR A 305 2.73 -12.53 5.37
C THR A 305 1.88 -12.01 4.19
N ASN A 306 1.63 -12.83 3.17
CA ASN A 306 0.80 -12.44 2.03
C ASN A 306 -0.68 -12.35 2.40
N GLY A 307 -1.20 -13.21 3.28
CA GLY A 307 -2.57 -13.13 3.80
C GLY A 307 -2.84 -11.79 4.47
N LEU A 308 -1.95 -11.35 5.37
CA LEU A 308 -2.03 -10.00 5.95
C LEU A 308 -1.93 -8.92 4.87
N ALA A 309 -1.04 -9.10 3.89
CA ALA A 309 -0.85 -8.15 2.80
C ALA A 309 -2.11 -7.97 1.95
N PHE A 310 -2.84 -9.04 1.61
CA PHE A 310 -4.12 -8.98 0.89
C PHE A 310 -5.17 -8.21 1.69
N VAL A 311 -5.33 -8.54 2.97
CA VAL A 311 -6.28 -7.84 3.85
C VAL A 311 -6.07 -6.33 3.84
N ILE A 312 -4.83 -5.89 4.04
CA ILE A 312 -4.51 -4.46 4.12
C ILE A 312 -4.60 -3.78 2.75
N ALA A 313 -4.19 -4.47 1.69
CA ALA A 313 -4.18 -3.93 0.35
C ALA A 313 -5.58 -3.77 -0.23
N ASP A 314 -6.55 -4.63 0.12
CA ASP A 314 -7.83 -4.65 -0.60
C ASP A 314 -8.97 -3.99 0.19
N CYS A 315 -9.00 -4.10 1.52
CA CYS A 315 -10.17 -3.65 2.31
C CYS A 315 -10.38 -2.13 2.22
N GLN A 316 -9.34 -1.34 2.45
CA GLN A 316 -9.45 0.12 2.45
C GLN A 316 -9.61 0.67 1.04
N LEU A 317 -8.95 0.08 0.03
CA LEU A 317 -9.06 0.55 -1.35
C LEU A 317 -10.48 0.40 -1.89
N THR A 318 -11.09 -0.76 -1.65
CA THR A 318 -12.47 -1.03 -2.08
C THR A 318 -13.46 -0.14 -1.31
N THR A 319 -13.22 0.08 -0.01
CA THR A 319 -14.03 1.01 0.80
C THR A 319 -14.03 2.42 0.20
N VAL A 320 -12.84 2.94 -0.13
CA VAL A 320 -12.69 4.28 -0.71
C VAL A 320 -13.33 4.35 -2.09
N ALA A 321 -13.12 3.35 -2.94
CA ALA A 321 -13.72 3.30 -4.27
C ALA A 321 -15.26 3.35 -4.19
N LEU A 322 -15.87 2.48 -3.39
CA LEU A 322 -17.32 2.44 -3.22
C LEU A 322 -17.86 3.74 -2.62
N SER A 323 -17.19 4.27 -1.59
CA SER A 323 -17.60 5.52 -0.94
C SER A 323 -17.53 6.72 -1.91
N ALA A 324 -16.45 6.80 -2.70
CA ALA A 324 -16.27 7.86 -3.69
C ALA A 324 -17.31 7.77 -4.81
N SER A 325 -17.56 6.56 -5.33
CA SER A 325 -18.59 6.33 -6.35
C SER A 325 -19.96 6.78 -5.87
N THR A 326 -20.37 6.33 -4.67
CA THR A 326 -21.67 6.72 -4.11
C THR A 326 -21.73 8.23 -3.83
N TYR A 327 -20.68 8.83 -3.28
CA TYR A 327 -20.62 10.27 -3.05
C TYR A 327 -20.78 11.07 -4.35
N LEU A 328 -20.07 10.70 -5.41
CA LEU A 328 -20.15 11.37 -6.71
C LEU A 328 -21.54 11.23 -7.34
N LEU A 329 -22.14 10.03 -7.27
CA LEU A 329 -23.50 9.81 -7.75
C LEU A 329 -24.55 10.63 -6.97
N LEU A 330 -24.44 10.71 -5.64
CA LEU A 330 -25.35 11.51 -4.83
C LEU A 330 -25.21 13.02 -5.06
N ARG A 331 -24.04 13.47 -5.54
CA ARG A 331 -23.80 14.86 -5.95
C ARG A 331 -24.38 15.21 -7.32
N ASP A 332 -24.64 14.21 -8.16
CA ASP A 332 -25.18 14.38 -9.50
C ASP A 332 -26.42 13.47 -9.70
N PRO A 333 -27.63 13.98 -9.34
CA PRO A 333 -28.87 13.21 -9.40
C PRO A 333 -29.21 12.68 -10.79
N GLU A 334 -28.77 13.34 -11.87
CA GLU A 334 -29.00 12.88 -13.24
C GLU A 334 -28.21 11.60 -13.52
N LYS A 335 -26.94 11.54 -13.08
CA LYS A 335 -26.09 10.36 -13.25
C LYS A 335 -26.55 9.21 -12.36
N LEU A 336 -26.99 9.51 -11.13
CA LEU A 336 -27.61 8.50 -10.28
C LEU A 336 -28.88 7.92 -10.93
N LYS A 337 -29.75 8.77 -11.48
CA LYS A 337 -30.96 8.34 -12.16
C LYS A 337 -30.64 7.41 -13.35
N GLN A 338 -29.67 7.80 -14.18
CA GLN A 338 -29.24 6.98 -15.32
C GLN A 338 -28.70 5.60 -14.89
N LEU A 339 -27.90 5.54 -13.82
CA LEU A 339 -27.42 4.27 -13.28
C LEU A 339 -28.57 3.41 -12.75
N VAL A 340 -29.51 4.02 -12.03
CA VAL A 340 -30.68 3.31 -11.50
C VAL A 340 -31.54 2.78 -12.65
N GLU A 341 -31.75 3.55 -13.72
CA GLU A 341 -32.48 3.10 -14.91
C GLU A 341 -31.83 1.90 -15.59
N GLU A 342 -30.50 1.91 -15.75
CA GLU A 342 -29.76 0.74 -16.28
C GLU A 342 -29.97 -0.50 -15.39
N LEU A 343 -29.75 -0.35 -14.07
CA LEU A 343 -29.84 -1.48 -13.13
C LEU A 343 -31.26 -2.04 -13.01
N ARG A 344 -32.27 -1.17 -12.93
CA ARG A 344 -33.69 -1.58 -12.84
C ARG A 344 -34.25 -2.08 -14.17
N GLY A 345 -33.65 -1.68 -15.30
CA GLY A 345 -33.96 -2.24 -16.61
C GLY A 345 -33.34 -3.61 -16.84
N ALA A 346 -32.17 -3.89 -16.24
CA ALA A 346 -31.45 -5.15 -16.39
C ALA A 346 -31.97 -6.27 -15.48
N PHE A 347 -32.45 -5.95 -14.27
CA PHE A 347 -32.83 -6.95 -13.26
C PHE A 347 -34.22 -6.71 -12.70
N GLN A 348 -35.00 -7.78 -12.58
CA GLN A 348 -36.36 -7.78 -12.02
C GLN A 348 -36.39 -8.13 -10.53
N SER A 349 -35.34 -8.78 -10.03
CA SER A 349 -35.24 -9.21 -8.63
C SER A 349 -33.79 -9.29 -8.17
N ASP A 350 -33.58 -9.24 -6.84
CA ASP A 350 -32.24 -9.21 -6.25
C ASP A 350 -31.43 -10.49 -6.52
N ASP A 351 -32.09 -11.65 -6.65
CA ASP A 351 -31.45 -12.94 -6.96
C ASP A 351 -30.86 -13.01 -8.38
N GLN A 352 -31.27 -12.12 -9.27
CA GLN A 352 -30.68 -12.00 -10.61
C GLN A 352 -29.33 -11.27 -10.59
N ILE A 353 -29.03 -10.51 -9.52
CA ILE A 353 -27.83 -9.68 -9.40
C ILE A 353 -26.67 -10.54 -8.90
N THR A 354 -26.00 -11.18 -9.84
CA THR A 354 -24.76 -11.96 -9.63
C THR A 354 -23.53 -11.21 -10.16
N VAL A 355 -22.34 -11.59 -9.71
CA VAL A 355 -21.07 -11.06 -10.25
C VAL A 355 -21.00 -11.26 -11.76
N GLN A 356 -21.52 -12.38 -12.28
CA GLN A 356 -21.53 -12.63 -13.72
C GLN A 356 -22.56 -11.77 -14.45
N SER A 357 -23.76 -11.61 -13.91
CA SER A 357 -24.83 -10.84 -14.55
C SER A 357 -24.56 -9.34 -14.63
N THR A 358 -23.74 -8.81 -13.73
CA THR A 358 -23.34 -7.40 -13.70
C THR A 358 -22.22 -7.10 -14.71
N GLN A 359 -21.61 -8.12 -15.31
CA GLN A 359 -20.67 -7.95 -16.40
C GLN A 359 -21.41 -7.45 -17.65
N GLY A 360 -20.89 -6.40 -18.27
CA GLY A 360 -21.47 -5.81 -19.49
C GLY A 360 -22.47 -4.69 -19.25
N LEU A 361 -22.73 -4.30 -17.99
CA LEU A 361 -23.46 -3.08 -17.66
C LEU A 361 -22.56 -1.86 -17.95
N VAL A 362 -22.76 -1.28 -19.13
CA VAL A 362 -21.87 -0.27 -19.71
C VAL A 362 -21.80 0.98 -18.82
N TYR A 363 -22.93 1.43 -18.27
CA TYR A 363 -22.97 2.64 -17.47
C TYR A 363 -22.44 2.40 -16.05
N LEU A 364 -22.75 1.26 -15.42
CA LEU A 364 -22.12 0.86 -14.16
C LEU A 364 -20.59 0.81 -14.28
N GLU A 365 -20.05 0.22 -15.35
CA GLU A 365 -18.61 0.19 -15.60
C GLU A 365 -18.05 1.61 -15.79
N ALA A 366 -18.74 2.47 -16.54
CA ALA A 366 -18.34 3.86 -16.71
C ALA A 366 -18.31 4.64 -15.37
N VAL A 367 -19.31 4.43 -14.50
CA VAL A 367 -19.37 5.03 -13.16
C VAL A 367 -18.17 4.60 -12.31
N ILE A 368 -17.85 3.30 -12.29
CA ILE A 368 -16.70 2.77 -11.54
C ILE A 368 -15.40 3.38 -12.08
N ASN A 369 -15.20 3.35 -13.39
CA ASN A 369 -13.99 3.88 -14.04
C ASN A 369 -13.82 5.38 -13.80
N GLU A 370 -14.89 6.17 -13.92
CA GLU A 370 -14.83 7.61 -13.69
C GLU A 370 -14.59 7.96 -12.22
N SER A 371 -15.19 7.20 -11.30
CA SER A 371 -14.96 7.36 -9.87
C SER A 371 -13.50 7.08 -9.50
N LEU A 372 -12.90 6.02 -10.07
CA LEU A 372 -11.48 5.71 -9.88
C LEU A 372 -10.55 6.72 -10.57
N ARG A 373 -10.97 7.34 -11.68
CA ARG A 373 -10.22 8.39 -12.37
C ARG A 373 -10.16 9.68 -11.54
N ILE A 374 -11.28 10.07 -10.93
CA ILE A 374 -11.37 11.30 -10.12
C ILE A 374 -10.79 11.06 -8.71
N HIS A 375 -11.14 9.95 -8.08
CA HIS A 375 -10.77 9.60 -6.70
C HIS A 375 -10.07 8.25 -6.65
N HIS A 376 -8.82 8.21 -7.12
CA HIS A 376 -8.02 7.00 -7.07
C HIS A 376 -7.73 6.60 -5.60
N PRO A 377 -8.07 5.36 -5.16
CA PRO A 377 -7.89 4.92 -3.77
C PRO A 377 -6.43 4.89 -3.29
N THR A 378 -5.48 4.86 -4.22
CA THR A 378 -4.03 4.84 -3.93
C THR A 378 -3.36 6.08 -4.53
N PRO A 379 -3.47 7.27 -3.92
CA PRO A 379 -2.90 8.52 -4.47
C PRO A 379 -1.43 8.68 -4.07
N ILE A 380 -0.63 7.62 -4.19
CA ILE A 380 0.79 7.61 -3.81
C ILE A 380 1.69 7.23 -4.97
N SER A 381 2.95 7.69 -4.92
CA SER A 381 3.99 7.23 -5.84
C SER A 381 4.44 5.81 -5.50
N LEU A 382 4.73 5.00 -6.52
CA LEU A 382 5.28 3.64 -6.38
C LEU A 382 6.72 3.59 -6.92
N PRO A 383 7.69 4.20 -6.21
CA PRO A 383 9.03 4.42 -6.74
C PRO A 383 9.72 3.13 -7.18
N ARG A 384 10.51 3.27 -8.25
CA ARG A 384 11.32 2.23 -8.87
C ARG A 384 12.75 2.71 -9.00
N LEU A 385 13.70 1.81 -8.73
CA LEU A 385 15.11 2.11 -8.83
C LEU A 385 15.59 1.92 -10.27
N LEU A 386 16.31 2.92 -10.79
CA LEU A 386 16.97 2.82 -12.09
C LEU A 386 18.30 2.07 -11.98
N PRO A 387 18.72 1.36 -13.03
CA PRO A 387 20.08 0.82 -13.08
C PRO A 387 21.11 1.96 -13.12
N PRO A 388 22.37 1.74 -12.70
CA PRO A 388 23.40 2.78 -12.67
C PRO A 388 23.67 3.46 -14.02
N ALA A 389 23.52 2.73 -15.13
CA ALA A 389 23.65 3.27 -16.48
C ALA A 389 22.47 4.17 -16.90
N GLY A 390 21.46 4.31 -16.05
CA GLY A 390 20.18 4.92 -16.38
C GLY A 390 19.36 4.05 -17.34
N ARG A 391 18.18 4.55 -17.68
CA ARG A 391 17.31 3.96 -18.70
C ARG A 391 16.66 5.09 -19.47
N VAL A 392 16.69 4.99 -20.79
CA VAL A 392 15.89 5.89 -21.63
C VAL A 392 14.43 5.51 -21.42
N MET A 393 13.65 6.44 -20.90
CA MET A 393 12.20 6.36 -20.83
C MET A 393 11.64 7.38 -21.80
N THR A 394 10.54 7.05 -22.44
CA THR A 394 9.89 7.89 -23.45
C THR A 394 9.74 9.35 -22.99
N GLY A 395 10.42 10.24 -23.73
CA GLY A 395 10.74 11.63 -23.40
C GLY A 395 12.10 11.99 -23.98
#